data_AF-A0A1M3FXM9-F1
#
_entry.id   AF-A0A1M3FXM9-F1
#
_cell.length_a   1.000
_cell.length_b   1.000
_cell.length_c   1.000
_cell.angle_alpha   90.00
_cell.angle_beta   90.00
_cell.angle_gamma   90.00
#
_symmetry.space_group_name_H-M   'P 1'
#
loop_
_entity.id
_entity.type
_entity.pdbx_description
1 polymer ?
#
loop_
_entity_poly.entity_id
_entity_poly.type
_entity_poly.pdbx_seq_one_letter_code
_entity_poly.pdbx_strand_id
1 'polypeptide(L)' 'MKCFFQQLFKDKDGNFSLRELVIALFIVVIIISWIAQQFFSLNVPEFMFYSFVSLVGAGCFGYSIERKTKI' A
#
# COMPACT_ATOMS: atom_id res chain seq x y z
N MET A 1 4.38 -14.47 15.91
CA MET A 1 4.49 -13.07 15.41
C MET A 1 5.34 -12.91 14.15
N LYS A 2 6.32 -13.79 13.84
CA LYS A 2 7.11 -13.72 12.58
C LYS A 2 6.27 -13.79 11.27
N CYS A 3 5.04 -14.33 11.33
CA CYS A 3 4.20 -14.49 10.13
C CYS A 3 3.36 -13.26 9.74
N PHE A 4 3.17 -12.25 10.58
CA PHE A 4 2.23 -11.15 10.27
C PHE A 4 2.73 -10.29 9.10
N PHE A 5 3.98 -9.81 9.18
CA PHE A 5 4.59 -9.06 8.08
C PHE A 5 4.72 -9.89 6.81
N GLN A 6 5.04 -11.19 6.94
CA GLN A 6 5.11 -12.08 5.78
C GLN A 6 3.76 -12.33 5.12
N GLN A 7 2.66 -12.34 5.88
CA GLN A 7 1.30 -12.46 5.34
C GLN A 7 0.84 -11.20 4.62
N LEU A 8 1.33 -10.03 5.03
CA LEU A 8 0.96 -8.74 4.44
C LEU A 8 1.42 -8.60 2.97
N PHE A 9 2.48 -9.32 2.59
CA PHE A 9 3.00 -9.35 1.21
C PHE A 9 2.43 -10.49 0.36
N LYS A 10 1.49 -11.27 0.89
CA LYS A 10 0.91 -12.41 0.18
C LYS A 10 -0.44 -12.06 -0.41
N ASP A 11 -0.68 -12.57 -1.61
CA ASP A 11 -1.97 -12.49 -2.31
C ASP A 11 -3.01 -13.47 -1.73
N LYS A 12 -4.20 -13.52 -2.35
CA LYS A 12 -5.29 -14.42 -1.96
C LYS A 12 -4.93 -15.91 -2.05
N ASP A 13 -3.93 -16.27 -2.84
CA ASP A 13 -3.49 -17.64 -3.05
C ASP A 13 -2.27 -18.00 -2.17
N GLY A 14 -1.79 -17.05 -1.37
CA GLY A 14 -0.71 -17.23 -0.41
C GLY A 14 0.68 -17.08 -1.01
N ASN A 15 0.77 -16.62 -2.26
CA ASN A 15 2.00 -16.32 -2.98
C ASN A 15 2.42 -14.88 -2.75
N PHE A 16 3.72 -14.60 -2.83
CA PHE A 16 4.21 -13.23 -2.76
C PHE A 16 3.79 -12.46 -4.01
N SER A 17 3.17 -11.31 -3.83
CA SER A 17 2.72 -10.48 -4.93
C SER A 17 3.31 -9.07 -4.86
N LEU A 18 3.71 -8.58 -6.03
CA LEU A 18 4.31 -7.26 -6.19
C LEU A 18 3.31 -6.15 -5.82
N ARG A 19 2.02 -6.37 -6.06
CA ARG A 19 0.96 -5.39 -5.78
C ARG A 19 0.90 -5.06 -4.29
N GLU A 20 0.85 -6.08 -3.45
CA GLU A 20 0.77 -5.98 -1.98
C GLU A 20 2.02 -5.30 -1.42
N LEU A 21 3.19 -5.61 -2.00
CA LEU A 21 4.44 -4.93 -1.67
C LEU A 21 4.42 -3.44 -2.04
N VAL A 22 3.95 -3.09 -3.24
CA VAL A 22 3.85 -1.69 -3.68
C VAL A 22 2.81 -0.91 -2.85
N ILE A 23 1.68 -1.52 -2.51
CA ILE A 23 0.66 -0.91 -1.63
C ILE A 23 1.27 -0.64 -0.25
N ALA A 24 1.95 -1.62 0.35
CA ALA A 24 2.60 -1.45 1.65
C ALA A 24 3.66 -0.34 1.61
N LEU A 25 4.45 -0.27 0.54
CA LEU A 25 5.43 0.80 0.33
C LEU A 25 4.75 2.18 0.28
N PHE A 26 3.67 2.34 -0.49
CA PHE A 26 2.97 3.62 -0.58
C PHE A 26 2.28 4.03 0.72
N ILE A 27 1.78 3.08 1.51
CA ILE A 27 1.30 3.38 2.86
C ILE A 27 2.42 3.95 3.73
N VAL A 28 3.63 3.39 3.66
CA VAL A 28 4.81 3.92 4.38
C VAL A 28 5.15 5.33 3.90
N VAL A 29 5.14 5.59 2.59
CA VAL A 29 5.38 6.93 2.02
C VAL A 29 4.34 7.94 2.52
N ILE A 30 3.06 7.58 2.58
CA ILE A 30 1.99 8.44 3.09
C ILE A 30 2.23 8.77 4.57
N ILE A 31 2.59 7.78 5.39
CA ILE A 31 2.89 7.99 6.82
C ILE A 31 4.09 8.93 6.99
N ILE A 32 5.18 8.70 6.26
CA ILE A 32 6.37 9.56 6.31
C ILE A 32 6.03 10.98 5.87
N SER A 33 5.25 11.13 4.79
CA SER A 33 4.83 12.44 4.28
C SER A 33 3.99 13.19 5.32
N TRP A 34 3.09 12.50 6.02
CA TRP A 34 2.29 13.08 7.09
C TRP A 34 3.15 13.52 8.29
N ILE A 35 4.12 12.70 8.70
CA ILE A 35 5.07 13.03 9.78
C ILE A 35 5.93 14.24 9.36
N ALA A 36 6.42 14.27 8.11
CA ALA A 36 7.20 15.38 7.57
C ALA A 36 6.42 16.70 7.62
N GLN A 37 5.14 16.67 7.24
CA GLN A 37 4.27 17.84 7.29
C GLN A 37 4.01 18.30 8.74
N GLN A 38 3.76 17.35 9.66
CA GLN A 38 3.42 17.65 11.06
C GLN A 38 4.60 18.20 11.87
N PHE A 39 5.80 17.63 11.71
CA PHE A 39 6.96 17.94 12.57
C PHE A 39 8.01 18.83 11.92
N PHE A 40 8.09 18.86 10.59
CA PHE A 40 9.12 19.61 9.85
C PHE A 40 8.53 20.75 9.01
N SER A 41 7.21 20.95 9.06
CA SER A 41 6.49 21.96 8.26
C SER A 41 6.81 21.89 6.76
N LEU A 42 7.17 20.70 6.27
CA LEU A 42 7.42 20.47 4.86
C LEU A 42 6.07 20.37 4.14
N ASN A 43 5.83 21.29 3.21
CA ASN A 43 4.62 21.27 2.40
C ASN A 43 4.66 20.08 1.44
N VAL A 44 3.74 19.13 1.63
CA VAL A 44 3.50 18.03 0.72
C VAL A 44 2.50 18.50 -0.33
N PRO A 45 2.83 18.46 -1.64
CA PRO A 45 1.89 18.86 -2.68
C PRO A 45 0.64 17.98 -2.66
N GLU A 46 -0.54 18.61 -2.65
CA GLU A 46 -1.83 17.91 -2.52
C GLU A 46 -2.06 16.89 -3.64
N PHE A 47 -1.73 17.23 -4.89
CA PHE A 47 -1.86 16.33 -6.03
C PHE A 47 -1.05 15.04 -5.86
N MET A 48 0.11 15.13 -5.21
CA MET A 48 0.99 13.99 -4.98
C MET A 48 0.40 13.09 -3.89
N PHE A 49 -0.10 13.69 -2.81
CA PHE A 49 -0.80 12.96 -1.75
C PHE A 49 -2.02 12.22 -2.29
N TYR A 50 -2.88 12.89 -3.05
CA TYR A 50 -4.06 12.27 -3.67
C TYR A 50 -3.66 11.15 -4.63
N SER A 51 -2.61 11.34 -5.43
CA SER A 51 -2.11 10.30 -6.34
C SER A 51 -1.71 9.02 -5.58
N PHE A 52 -0.95 9.14 -4.49
CA PHE A 52 -0.55 7.99 -3.68
C PHE A 52 -1.73 7.31 -3.01
N VAL A 53 -2.65 8.08 -2.43
CA VAL A 53 -3.86 7.54 -1.79
C VAL A 53 -4.75 6.82 -2.83
N SER A 54 -4.92 7.39 -4.02
CA SER A 54 -5.67 6.76 -5.11
C SER A 54 -5.02 5.45 -5.59
N LEU A 55 -3.68 5.39 -5.70
CA LEU A 55 -2.96 4.17 -6.07
C LEU A 55 -3.11 3.06 -5.01
N VAL A 56 -3.03 3.42 -3.72
CA VAL A 56 -3.31 2.48 -2.62
C VAL A 56 -4.75 1.97 -2.71
N GLY A 57 -5.72 2.86 -2.90
CA GLY A 57 -7.12 2.50 -3.07
C GLY A 57 -7.36 1.56 -4.27
N ALA A 58 -6.79 1.90 -5.43
CA ALA A 58 -6.88 1.07 -6.63
C ALA A 58 -6.24 -0.31 -6.44
N GLY A 59 -5.09 -0.38 -5.77
CA GLY A 59 -4.42 -1.63 -5.44
C GLY A 59 -5.28 -2.51 -4.52
N CYS A 60 -5.87 -1.94 -3.47
CA CYS A 60 -6.79 -2.64 -2.57
C CYS A 60 -8.08 -3.11 -3.29
N PHE A 61 -8.61 -2.29 -4.21
CA PHE A 61 -9.74 -2.69 -5.05
C PHE A 61 -9.38 -3.84 -5.99
N GLY A 62 -8.20 -3.79 -6.60
CA GLY A 62 -7.66 -4.88 -7.43
C GLY A 62 -7.58 -6.19 -6.64
N TYR A 63 -7.09 -6.14 -5.39
CA TYR A 63 -7.13 -7.28 -4.48
C TYR A 63 -8.56 -7.77 -4.25
N SER A 64 -9.54 -6.88 -4.03
CA SER A 64 -10.95 -7.27 -3.82
C SER A 64 -11.54 -8.02 -5.02
N ILE A 65 -11.27 -7.53 -6.24
CA ILE A 65 -11.79 -8.09 -7.50
C ILE A 65 -11.10 -9.40 -7.88
N GLU A 66 -9.84 -9.59 -7.48
CA GLU A 66 -9.07 -10.80 -7.76
C GLU A 66 -9.81 -12.06 -7.31
N ARG A 67 -10.12 -12.94 -8.26
CA ARG A 67 -10.68 -14.26 -7.98
C ARG A 67 -9.54 -15.25 -7.80
N LYS A 68 -9.68 -16.15 -6.83
CA LYS A 68 -8.76 -17.27 -6.67
C LYS A 68 -8.79 -18.09 -7.96
N THR A 69 -7.68 -18.15 -8.68
CA THR A 69 -7.56 -18.98 -9.87
C THR A 69 -6.99 -20.31 -9.43
N LYS A 70 -7.85 -21.33 -9.27
CA LYS A 70 -7.40 -22.71 -9.18
C LYS A 70 -7.02 -23.16 -10.59
N ILE A 71 -5.72 -23.16 -10.89
CA ILE A 71 -5.18 -23.97 -11.99
C ILE A 71 -5.09 -25.40 -11.47
#